data_AF-G2RH64-F1
#
_entry.id   AF-G2RH64-F1
#
_cell.length_a   1.000
_cell.length_b   1.000
_cell.length_c   1.000
_cell.angle_alpha   90.00
_cell.angle_beta   90.00
_cell.angle_gamma   90.00
#
_symmetry.space_group_name_H-M   'P 1'
#
loop_
_entity.id
_entity.type
_entity.pdbx_description
1 polymer ?
#
loop_
_entity_poly.entity_id
_entity_poly.type
_entity_poly.pdbx_seq_one_letter_code
_entity_poly.pdbx_strand_id
1 'polypeptide(L)'
;MRLFGVAVLAGIAGGALAHGDHGSGSQKPVVDENASWMEKHMAEEHHASGFDAASFFALHDFDADGFWEAEEILRTYGLMDESNKHVTDERKAEIVRDILSLLDSDHDGRVNRDEFVHFIEVEAKTLPDMGTGPGHHGDDEYEYEIHHWEK
;
A
#
# COMPACT_ATOMS: atom_id res chain seq x y z
N MET A 1 -28.07 6.53 57.67
CA MET A 1 -28.09 5.09 57.32
C MET A 1 -27.55 4.97 55.90
N ARG A 2 -26.43 4.25 55.71
CA ARG A 2 -25.80 3.99 54.42
C ARG A 2 -26.70 3.08 53.58
N LEU A 3 -26.70 3.24 52.26
CA LEU A 3 -26.84 2.14 51.31
C LEU A 3 -26.10 2.51 50.02
N PHE A 4 -25.09 1.68 49.74
CA PHE A 4 -24.29 1.64 48.53
C PHE A 4 -25.15 1.20 47.35
N GLY A 5 -24.92 1.78 46.17
CA GLY A 5 -25.44 1.29 44.90
C GLY A 5 -24.41 1.55 43.81
N VAL A 6 -23.48 0.63 43.64
CA VAL A 6 -22.54 0.59 42.51
C VAL A 6 -23.36 0.24 41.26
N ALA A 7 -23.40 1.13 40.27
CA ALA A 7 -23.92 0.82 38.95
C ALA A 7 -22.73 0.57 38.01
N VAL A 8 -22.49 -0.71 37.72
CA VAL A 8 -21.66 -1.18 36.59
C VAL A 8 -22.59 -1.39 35.42
N LEU A 9 -22.40 -0.64 34.32
CA LEU A 9 -22.87 -0.98 32.98
C LEU A 9 -21.84 -0.39 31.99
N ALA A 10 -20.90 -1.20 31.53
CA ALA A 10 -20.98 -2.08 30.36
C ALA A 10 -20.29 -1.39 29.16
N GLY A 11 -19.00 -1.70 28.99
CA GLY A 11 -18.22 -1.30 27.83
C GLY A 11 -18.76 -2.01 26.58
N ILE A 12 -19.19 -1.24 25.60
CA ILE A 12 -19.46 -1.75 24.26
C ILE A 12 -18.09 -1.85 23.57
N ALA A 13 -17.47 -3.02 23.65
CA ALA A 13 -16.42 -3.39 22.72
C ALA A 13 -17.10 -3.62 21.37
N GLY A 14 -17.02 -2.62 20.48
CA GLY A 14 -17.38 -2.79 19.09
C GLY A 14 -16.43 -3.82 18.48
N GLY A 15 -16.93 -5.03 18.21
CA GLY A 15 -16.20 -5.99 17.40
C GLY A 15 -16.03 -5.40 16.02
N ALA A 16 -14.81 -4.98 15.68
CA ALA A 16 -14.42 -4.85 14.29
C ALA A 16 -14.44 -6.28 13.72
N LEU A 17 -15.55 -6.62 13.04
CA LEU A 17 -15.60 -7.76 12.14
C LEU A 17 -14.77 -7.38 10.92
N ALA A 18 -13.46 -7.55 11.01
CA ALA A 18 -12.64 -7.71 9.82
C ALA A 18 -13.06 -9.04 9.19
N HIS A 19 -13.81 -8.99 8.10
CA HIS A 19 -14.08 -10.17 7.28
C HIS A 19 -12.79 -10.54 6.54
N GLY A 20 -12.02 -11.45 7.12
CA GLY A 20 -11.08 -12.27 6.35
C GLY A 20 -11.90 -13.32 5.59
N ASP A 21 -12.21 -13.03 4.33
CA ASP A 21 -12.76 -14.03 3.42
C ASP A 21 -11.64 -15.00 3.03
N HIS A 22 -11.67 -16.19 3.63
CA HIS A 22 -10.79 -17.29 3.27
C HIS A 22 -11.61 -18.32 2.50
N GLY A 23 -11.50 -18.33 1.17
CA GLY A 23 -12.13 -19.38 0.38
C GLY A 23 -12.05 -19.23 -1.13
N SER A 24 -11.09 -19.95 -1.73
CA SER A 24 -11.08 -20.45 -3.11
C SER A 24 -10.68 -19.47 -4.23
N GLY A 25 -9.41 -19.54 -4.66
CA GLY A 25 -9.08 -19.42 -6.09
C GLY A 25 -9.43 -18.08 -6.74
N SER A 26 -9.21 -16.96 -6.08
CA SER A 26 -9.42 -15.63 -6.67
C SER A 26 -8.49 -15.48 -7.88
N GLN A 27 -9.00 -15.59 -9.10
CA GLN A 27 -8.19 -15.26 -10.26
C GLN A 27 -7.79 -13.79 -10.19
N LYS A 28 -6.50 -13.49 -10.39
CA LYS A 28 -5.99 -12.11 -10.52
C LYS A 28 -6.93 -11.28 -11.41
N PRO A 29 -7.33 -10.07 -10.99
CA PRO A 29 -8.18 -9.21 -11.81
C PRO A 29 -7.57 -9.00 -13.20
N VAL A 30 -8.42 -9.03 -14.23
CA VAL A 30 -7.99 -8.69 -15.60
C VAL A 30 -7.82 -7.17 -15.70
N VAL A 31 -6.59 -6.72 -15.96
CA VAL A 31 -6.24 -5.29 -16.09
C VAL A 31 -5.98 -4.94 -17.55
N ASP A 32 -6.38 -3.74 -17.98
CA ASP A 32 -6.10 -3.22 -19.32
C ASP A 32 -4.58 -3.08 -19.55
N GLU A 33 -4.11 -3.39 -20.76
CA GLU A 33 -2.68 -3.27 -21.10
C GLU A 33 -2.12 -1.85 -20.92
N ASN A 34 -2.99 -0.84 -21.09
CA ASN A 34 -2.68 0.58 -20.98
C ASN A 34 -3.05 1.16 -19.60
N ALA A 35 -3.47 0.32 -18.65
CA ALA A 35 -3.73 0.75 -17.28
C ALA A 35 -2.46 1.34 -16.64
N SER A 36 -2.67 2.20 -15.65
CA SER A 36 -1.62 2.81 -14.86
C SER A 36 -0.79 1.74 -14.12
N TRP A 37 0.43 2.12 -13.73
CA TRP A 37 1.25 1.26 -12.89
C TRP A 37 0.53 0.92 -11.57
N MET A 38 -0.18 1.87 -10.97
CA MET A 38 -0.94 1.64 -9.73
C MET A 38 -2.04 0.58 -9.91
N GLU A 39 -2.79 0.63 -11.00
CA GLU A 39 -3.84 -0.36 -11.28
C GLU A 39 -3.29 -1.77 -11.50
N LYS A 40 -2.16 -1.86 -12.22
CA LYS A 40 -1.46 -3.13 -12.43
C LYS A 40 -0.90 -3.66 -11.10
N HIS A 41 -0.22 -2.81 -10.34
CA HIS A 41 0.31 -3.12 -9.02
C HIS A 41 -0.77 -3.67 -8.08
N MET A 42 -1.90 -2.96 -7.93
CA MET A 42 -2.99 -3.38 -7.04
C MET A 42 -3.65 -4.69 -7.46
N ALA A 43 -3.75 -4.95 -8.76
CA ALA A 43 -4.29 -6.21 -9.25
C ALA A 43 -3.30 -7.38 -9.10
N GLU A 44 -2.00 -7.14 -9.33
CA GLU A 44 -0.99 -8.19 -9.32
C GLU A 44 -0.54 -8.57 -7.90
N GLU A 45 -0.38 -7.59 -7.01
CA GLU A 45 0.17 -7.78 -5.65
C GLU A 45 -0.92 -7.88 -4.56
N HIS A 46 -2.04 -7.20 -4.76
CA HIS A 46 -3.12 -7.11 -3.75
C HIS A 46 -4.44 -7.75 -4.21
N HIS A 47 -4.49 -8.27 -5.43
CA HIS A 47 -5.68 -8.86 -6.07
C HIS A 47 -6.92 -7.96 -5.99
N ALA A 48 -6.69 -6.64 -6.00
CA ALA A 48 -7.72 -5.62 -5.87
C ALA A 48 -8.05 -5.02 -7.25
N SER A 49 -9.30 -5.16 -7.68
CA SER A 49 -9.80 -4.55 -8.92
C SER A 49 -10.36 -3.13 -8.74
N GLY A 50 -10.28 -2.58 -7.53
CA GLY A 50 -10.76 -1.24 -7.18
C GLY A 50 -10.21 -0.79 -5.84
N PHE A 51 -9.70 0.43 -5.81
CA PHE A 51 -9.12 1.08 -4.64
C PHE A 51 -9.33 2.59 -4.77
N ASP A 52 -9.19 3.30 -3.66
CA ASP A 52 -9.10 4.77 -3.64
C ASP A 52 -7.68 5.19 -3.22
N ALA A 53 -7.36 6.48 -3.35
CA ALA A 53 -6.02 6.97 -3.01
C ALA A 53 -5.69 6.73 -1.53
N ALA A 54 -6.70 6.83 -0.66
CA ALA A 54 -6.55 6.62 0.77
C ALA A 54 -6.18 5.18 1.14
N SER A 55 -6.82 4.19 0.53
CA SER A 55 -6.52 2.77 0.72
C SER A 55 -5.19 2.39 0.09
N PHE A 56 -4.84 2.93 -1.08
CA PHE A 56 -3.50 2.75 -1.64
C PHE A 56 -2.43 3.26 -0.67
N PHE A 57 -2.60 4.49 -0.13
CA PHE A 57 -1.67 5.05 0.85
C PHE A 57 -1.53 4.14 2.07
N ALA A 58 -2.66 3.79 2.71
CA ALA A 58 -2.65 3.01 3.94
C ALA A 58 -2.12 1.58 3.80
N LEU A 59 -2.22 0.98 2.61
CA LEU A 59 -1.67 -0.37 2.35
C LEU A 59 -0.14 -0.39 2.25
N HIS A 60 0.47 0.75 1.94
CA HIS A 60 1.92 0.85 1.73
C HIS A 60 2.62 1.79 2.72
N ASP A 61 1.87 2.33 3.68
CA ASP A 61 2.38 2.84 4.94
C ASP A 61 2.65 1.61 5.83
N PHE A 62 3.86 1.05 5.70
CA PHE A 62 4.17 -0.30 6.15
C PHE A 62 4.35 -0.39 7.66
N ASP A 63 4.76 0.70 8.31
CA ASP A 63 4.87 0.79 9.76
C ASP A 63 3.70 1.52 10.43
N ALA A 64 2.75 2.01 9.62
CA ALA A 64 1.50 2.65 10.03
C ALA A 64 1.71 3.95 10.82
N ASP A 65 2.77 4.70 10.50
CA ASP A 65 3.09 5.96 11.15
C ASP A 65 2.41 7.19 10.50
N GLY A 66 1.76 6.98 9.35
CA GLY A 66 1.01 7.99 8.60
C GLY A 66 1.83 8.72 7.54
N PHE A 67 3.05 8.29 7.27
CA PHE A 67 3.94 8.85 6.26
C PHE A 67 4.39 7.75 5.29
N TRP A 68 4.79 8.17 4.09
CA TRP A 68 5.65 7.37 3.24
C TRP A 68 7.03 8.01 3.22
N GLU A 69 7.99 7.23 3.65
CA GLU A 69 9.38 7.63 3.71
C GLU A 69 10.17 6.96 2.59
N ALA A 70 11.46 7.27 2.49
CA ALA A 70 12.31 6.70 1.44
C ALA A 70 12.25 5.17 1.40
N GLU A 71 12.20 4.51 2.57
CA GLU A 71 12.13 3.05 2.66
C GLU A 71 10.81 2.50 2.10
N GLU A 72 9.69 3.12 2.43
CA GLU A 72 8.35 2.68 2.00
C GLU A 72 8.11 2.97 0.52
N ILE A 73 8.64 4.08 0.00
CA ILE A 73 8.68 4.34 -1.44
C ILE A 73 9.45 3.22 -2.15
N LEU A 74 10.66 2.88 -1.68
CA LEU A 74 11.45 1.80 -2.28
C LEU A 74 10.74 0.45 -2.19
N ARG A 75 10.13 0.16 -1.04
CA ARG A 75 9.37 -1.06 -0.81
C ARG A 75 8.17 -1.15 -1.75
N THR A 76 7.37 -0.09 -1.89
CA THR A 76 6.22 -0.03 -2.80
C THR A 76 6.60 -0.31 -4.26
N TYR A 77 7.77 0.15 -4.70
CA TYR A 77 8.29 -0.14 -6.05
C TYR A 77 9.03 -1.49 -6.16
N GLY A 78 8.98 -2.32 -5.13
CA GLY A 78 9.62 -3.63 -5.05
C GLY A 78 11.14 -3.60 -5.11
N LEU A 79 11.76 -2.48 -4.74
CA LEU A 79 13.22 -2.28 -4.84
C LEU A 79 14.00 -2.92 -3.68
N MET A 80 13.28 -3.51 -2.72
CA MET A 80 13.83 -4.30 -1.62
C MET A 80 13.74 -5.81 -1.90
N ASP A 81 13.03 -6.23 -2.94
CA ASP A 81 12.88 -7.62 -3.34
C ASP A 81 14.12 -8.15 -4.11
N GLU A 82 14.34 -9.48 -4.02
CA GLU A 82 15.44 -10.18 -4.69
C GLU A 82 15.40 -10.07 -6.22
N SER A 83 14.22 -9.93 -6.83
CA SER A 83 14.09 -9.72 -8.29
C SER A 83 14.75 -8.42 -8.75
N ASN A 84 14.78 -7.40 -7.87
CA ASN A 84 15.32 -6.08 -8.14
C ASN A 84 16.72 -5.84 -7.56
N LYS A 85 17.43 -6.87 -7.10
CA LYS A 85 18.82 -6.73 -6.61
C LYS A 85 19.82 -6.18 -7.63
N HIS A 86 19.46 -6.20 -8.90
CA HIS A 86 20.26 -5.68 -10.00
C HIS A 86 20.15 -4.14 -10.13
N VAL A 87 19.15 -3.52 -9.49
CA VAL A 87 18.97 -2.07 -9.46
C VAL A 87 19.99 -1.45 -8.48
N THR A 88 20.78 -0.50 -8.96
CA THR A 88 21.84 0.12 -8.15
C THR A 88 21.28 1.08 -7.11
N ASP A 89 22.04 1.34 -6.04
CA ASP A 89 21.67 2.27 -4.98
C ASP A 89 21.48 3.70 -5.51
N GLU A 90 22.25 4.11 -6.52
CA GLU A 90 22.08 5.41 -7.17
C GLU A 90 20.72 5.53 -7.86
N ARG A 91 20.26 4.46 -8.53
CA ARG A 91 18.94 4.42 -9.18
C ARG A 91 17.81 4.39 -8.16
N LYS A 92 17.97 3.64 -7.06
CA LYS A 92 17.02 3.65 -5.93
C LYS A 92 16.88 5.07 -5.36
N ALA A 93 17.99 5.74 -5.10
CA ALA A 93 17.99 7.11 -4.60
C ALA A 93 17.40 8.12 -5.59
N GLU A 94 17.57 7.90 -6.90
CA GLU A 94 16.91 8.69 -7.95
C GLU A 94 15.40 8.52 -7.91
N ILE A 95 14.90 7.29 -7.84
CA ILE A 95 13.46 7.00 -7.74
C ILE A 95 12.84 7.67 -6.52
N VAL A 96 13.48 7.58 -5.34
CA VAL A 96 12.99 8.27 -4.13
C VAL A 96 12.91 9.79 -4.35
N ARG A 97 13.94 10.41 -4.93
CA ARG A 97 13.91 11.85 -5.22
C ARG A 97 12.81 12.23 -6.21
N ASP A 98 12.63 11.42 -7.25
CA ASP A 98 11.61 11.66 -8.27
C ASP A 98 10.21 11.59 -7.65
N ILE A 99 9.95 10.59 -6.81
CA ILE A 99 8.66 10.45 -6.11
C ILE A 99 8.41 11.59 -5.12
N LEU A 100 9.40 11.93 -4.27
CA LEU A 100 9.27 13.06 -3.36
C LEU A 100 9.02 14.36 -4.13
N SER A 101 9.70 14.57 -5.28
CA SER A 101 9.47 15.77 -6.10
C SER A 101 8.05 15.90 -6.67
N LEU A 102 7.31 14.80 -6.75
CA LEU A 102 5.92 14.76 -7.21
C LEU A 102 4.92 14.96 -6.07
N LEU A 103 5.24 14.48 -4.86
CA LEU A 103 4.28 14.30 -3.78
C LEU A 103 4.56 15.19 -2.56
N ASP A 104 5.82 15.35 -2.15
CA ASP A 104 6.23 16.07 -0.94
C ASP A 104 6.16 17.59 -1.17
N SER A 105 4.99 18.15 -0.86
CA SER A 105 4.60 19.51 -1.17
C SER A 105 5.07 20.52 -0.12
N ASP A 106 5.22 20.07 1.13
CA ASP A 106 5.73 20.89 2.23
C ASP A 106 7.25 20.76 2.44
N HIS A 107 7.88 19.85 1.70
CA HIS A 107 9.32 19.59 1.65
C HIS A 107 9.89 19.11 2.99
N ASP A 108 9.12 18.32 3.74
CA ASP A 108 9.57 17.70 4.99
C ASP A 108 10.35 16.38 4.79
N GLY A 109 10.44 15.91 3.54
CA GLY A 109 11.24 14.75 3.13
C GLY A 109 10.52 13.41 3.18
N ARG A 110 9.20 13.43 3.40
CA ARG A 110 8.30 12.28 3.42
C ARG A 110 6.95 12.71 2.84
N VAL A 111 6.05 11.77 2.64
CA VAL A 111 4.75 12.05 2.03
C VAL A 111 3.66 11.69 3.02
N ASN A 112 2.84 12.65 3.42
CA ASN A 112 1.68 12.34 4.24
C ASN A 112 0.46 11.95 3.37
N ARG A 113 -0.57 11.39 4.03
CA ARG A 113 -1.79 10.96 3.33
C ARG A 113 -2.47 12.06 2.51
N ASP A 114 -2.52 13.29 3.02
CA ASP A 114 -3.24 14.38 2.36
C ASP A 114 -2.52 14.81 1.08
N GLU A 115 -1.19 14.80 1.07
CA GLU A 115 -0.37 15.05 -0.12
C GLU A 115 -0.59 13.98 -1.19
N PHE A 116 -0.55 12.71 -0.79
CA PHE A 116 -0.79 11.59 -1.70
C PHE A 116 -2.20 11.66 -2.31
N VAL A 117 -3.22 11.87 -1.47
CA VAL A 117 -4.62 11.98 -1.92
C VAL A 117 -4.80 13.19 -2.84
N HIS A 118 -4.18 14.33 -2.52
CA HIS A 118 -4.25 15.52 -3.39
C HIS A 118 -3.69 15.23 -4.78
N PHE A 119 -2.52 14.60 -4.87
CA PHE A 119 -1.88 14.26 -6.13
C PHE A 119 -2.75 13.33 -7.00
N ILE A 120 -3.40 12.32 -6.41
CA ILE A 120 -4.22 11.37 -7.16
C ILE A 120 -5.60 11.96 -7.48
N GLU A 121 -6.32 12.49 -6.50
CA GLU A 121 -7.74 12.83 -6.64
C GLU A 121 -7.99 14.26 -7.10
N VAL A 122 -7.13 15.21 -6.73
CA VAL A 122 -7.29 16.63 -7.09
C VAL A 122 -6.52 16.96 -8.36
N GLU A 123 -5.27 16.49 -8.48
CA GLU A 123 -4.49 16.69 -9.71
C GLU A 123 -4.79 15.66 -10.79
N ALA A 124 -5.56 14.61 -10.48
CA ALA A 124 -5.92 13.54 -11.41
C ALA A 124 -4.70 12.85 -12.04
N LYS A 125 -3.65 12.63 -11.24
CA LYS A 125 -2.41 11.95 -11.65
C LYS A 125 -2.35 10.52 -11.12
N THR A 126 -1.35 9.78 -11.57
CA THR A 126 -0.98 8.44 -11.08
C THR A 126 0.50 8.43 -10.74
N LEU A 127 0.90 7.52 -9.86
CA LEU A 127 2.31 7.18 -9.67
C LEU A 127 2.92 6.72 -11.02
N PRO A 128 4.15 7.16 -11.35
CA PRO A 128 4.81 6.79 -12.59
C PRO A 128 5.30 5.34 -12.56
N ASP A 129 5.28 4.67 -13.72
CA ASP A 129 6.02 3.41 -13.89
C ASP A 129 7.52 3.72 -13.93
N MET A 130 8.27 3.20 -12.96
CA MET A 130 9.72 3.38 -12.86
C MET A 130 10.53 2.34 -13.65
N GLY A 131 9.86 1.42 -14.33
CA GLY A 131 10.48 0.33 -15.07
C GLY A 131 11.08 -0.75 -14.18
N THR A 132 10.60 -0.88 -12.94
CA THR A 132 11.12 -1.80 -11.91
C THR A 132 10.24 -3.05 -11.73
N GLY A 133 9.25 -3.23 -12.60
CA GLY A 133 8.30 -4.33 -12.54
C GLY A 133 7.04 -3.99 -11.74
N PRO A 134 6.29 -5.02 -11.29
CA PRO A 134 4.98 -4.83 -10.68
C PRO A 134 5.08 -4.22 -9.28
N GLY A 135 6.23 -4.28 -8.62
CA GLY A 135 6.44 -3.73 -7.28
C GLY A 135 6.30 -4.73 -6.15
N HIS A 136 6.77 -5.97 -6.33
CA HIS A 136 6.74 -7.03 -5.31
C HIS A 136 7.27 -6.58 -3.94
N HIS A 137 6.42 -6.63 -2.92
CA HIS A 137 6.73 -6.14 -1.57
C HIS A 137 6.11 -6.96 -0.42
N GLY A 138 5.45 -8.06 -0.76
CA GLY A 138 5.05 -9.11 0.18
C GLY A 138 6.26 -9.90 0.70
N ASP A 139 6.07 -10.66 1.78
CA ASP A 139 7.09 -11.63 2.20
C ASP A 139 7.01 -12.90 1.36
N ASP A 140 8.12 -13.65 1.32
CA ASP A 140 8.22 -14.91 0.56
C ASP A 140 7.06 -15.86 0.87
N GLU A 141 6.59 -15.95 2.12
CA GLU A 141 5.53 -16.89 2.52
C GLU A 141 4.17 -16.49 1.93
N TYR A 142 3.80 -15.22 2.04
CA TYR A 142 2.59 -14.64 1.44
C TYR A 142 2.60 -14.73 -0.09
N GLU A 143 3.73 -14.39 -0.71
CA GLU A 143 3.97 -14.51 -2.15
C GLU A 143 3.87 -15.97 -2.62
N TYR A 144 4.47 -16.91 -1.89
CA TYR A 144 4.39 -18.33 -2.19
C TYR A 144 2.94 -18.83 -2.17
N GLU A 145 2.18 -18.41 -1.17
CA GLU A 145 0.77 -18.74 -1.09
C GLU A 145 0.07 -18.21 -2.35
N ILE A 146 -0.08 -16.89 -2.51
CA ILE A 146 -0.89 -16.32 -3.61
C ILE A 146 -0.43 -16.78 -5.01
N HIS A 147 0.86 -16.98 -5.26
CA HIS A 147 1.37 -17.36 -6.59
C HIS A 147 1.37 -18.88 -6.87
N HIS A 148 1.31 -19.74 -5.86
CA HIS A 148 1.36 -21.19 -6.08
C HIS A 148 -0.03 -21.86 -6.09
N TRP A 149 -1.06 -21.24 -5.50
CA TRP A 149 -2.42 -21.79 -5.53
C TRP A 149 -3.34 -21.18 -6.60
N GLU A 150 -2.95 -20.09 -7.27
CA GLU A 150 -3.74 -19.43 -8.33
C GLU A 150 -3.40 -19.85 -9.78
N LYS A 151 -2.69 -20.97 -9.97
CA LYS A 151 -2.34 -21.49 -11.31
C LYS A 151 -3.45 -22.32 -11.96
#